data_AF-A0A3B4AC30-F1
#
_entry.id   AF-A0A3B4AC30-F1
#
_cell.length_a   1.000
_cell.length_b   1.000
_cell.length_c   1.000
_cell.angle_alpha   90.00
_cell.angle_beta   90.00
_cell.angle_gamma   90.00
#
_symmetry.space_group_name_H-M   'P 1'
#
loop_
_entity.id
_entity.type
_entity.pdbx_description
1 polymer ?
#
loop_
_entity_poly.entity_id
_entity_poly.type
_entity_poly.pdbx_seq_one_letter_code
_entity_poly.pdbx_strand_id
1 'polypeptide(L)'
;LMMQRSLRELPLVGPGWILRFLRSSVAITKDIDFYSRFSPSPLSMKQFLDFGSENACEKTSFAFLRQELPVRLANIMKEINLLPDHLLRTPSVRLVQSWYMQSFQDILEFKERNADDEKTIYELPVYNKSAWKHYKTIHEADDWCVPSKEPKDMTTYRSF
;
A
#
# COMPACT_ATOMS: atom_id res chain seq x y z
N LEU A 1 -24.61 -19.52 -26.72
CA LEU A 1 -24.72 -20.00 -25.31
C LEU A 1 -23.42 -19.81 -24.49
N MET A 2 -22.60 -18.79 -24.77
CA MET A 2 -21.50 -18.36 -23.86
C MET A 2 -21.42 -16.82 -23.74
N MET A 3 -22.57 -16.14 -23.69
CA MET A 3 -22.64 -14.71 -23.36
C MET A 3 -23.88 -14.40 -22.50
N GLN A 4 -24.03 -15.05 -21.34
CA GLN A 4 -25.14 -14.69 -20.44
C GLN A 4 -24.96 -15.02 -18.95
N ARG A 5 -23.71 -15.05 -18.45
CA ARG A 5 -23.44 -15.13 -17.01
C ARG A 5 -22.28 -14.22 -16.62
N SER A 6 -22.51 -12.91 -16.65
CA SER A 6 -21.73 -11.95 -15.85
C SER A 6 -22.41 -10.57 -15.81
N LEU A 7 -23.68 -10.52 -15.37
CA LEU A 7 -24.41 -9.26 -15.15
C LEU A 7 -25.30 -9.34 -13.90
N ARG A 8 -24.82 -9.97 -12.82
CA ARG A 8 -25.57 -10.02 -11.54
C ARG A 8 -24.77 -9.77 -10.27
N GLU A 9 -23.57 -9.20 -10.38
CA GLU A 9 -22.77 -8.78 -9.22
C GLU A 9 -22.16 -7.40 -9.49
N LEU A 10 -22.99 -6.40 -9.83
CA LEU A 10 -22.56 -5.01 -9.80
C LEU A 10 -22.97 -4.44 -8.45
N PRO A 11 -22.04 -4.25 -7.48
CA PRO A 11 -22.36 -3.44 -6.32
C PRO A 11 -22.76 -2.04 -6.81
N LEU A 12 -23.74 -1.42 -6.19
CA LEU A 12 -24.11 -0.05 -6.52
C LEU A 12 -22.97 0.86 -6.07
N VAL A 13 -22.15 1.32 -7.00
CA VAL A 13 -21.06 2.22 -6.67
C VAL A 13 -21.13 3.42 -7.59
N GLY A 14 -20.85 4.56 -6.98
CA GLY A 14 -21.18 5.89 -7.47
C GLY A 14 -20.50 6.30 -8.79
N PRO A 15 -20.65 7.58 -9.16
CA PRO A 15 -20.25 8.12 -10.48
C PRO A 15 -18.75 7.95 -10.82
N GLY A 16 -17.88 7.58 -9.88
CA GLY A 16 -16.45 7.31 -10.11
C GLY A 16 -16.19 6.15 -11.07
N TRP A 17 -17.14 5.22 -11.23
CA TRP A 17 -17.02 4.08 -12.13
C TRP A 17 -16.97 4.44 -13.61
N ILE A 18 -17.69 5.51 -13.96
CA ILE A 18 -17.71 6.04 -15.31
C ILE A 18 -16.35 6.67 -15.61
N LEU A 19 -15.74 7.38 -14.66
CA LEU A 19 -14.36 7.89 -14.81
C LEU A 19 -13.33 6.75 -14.93
N ARG A 20 -13.45 5.66 -14.14
CA ARG A 20 -12.59 4.46 -14.24
C ARG A 20 -12.64 3.82 -15.62
N PHE A 21 -13.83 3.72 -16.21
CA PHE A 21 -14.01 3.15 -17.54
C PHE A 21 -13.50 4.07 -18.66
N LEU A 22 -13.50 5.39 -18.44
CA LEU A 22 -13.10 6.39 -19.46
C LEU A 22 -11.59 6.67 -19.50
N ARG A 23 -10.80 6.23 -18.51
CA ARG A 23 -9.34 6.41 -18.56
C ARG A 23 -8.73 5.43 -19.57
N SER A 24 -8.26 5.96 -20.70
CA SER A 24 -7.64 5.17 -21.77
C SER A 24 -6.43 4.35 -21.27
N SER A 25 -6.34 3.10 -21.72
CA SER A 25 -5.18 2.20 -21.49
C SER A 25 -3.85 2.89 -21.78
N VAL A 26 -3.80 3.72 -22.84
CA VAL A 26 -2.61 4.48 -23.24
C VAL A 26 -2.20 5.52 -22.20
N ALA A 27 -3.15 6.17 -21.52
CA ALA A 27 -2.83 7.13 -20.47
C ALA A 27 -2.22 6.43 -19.25
N ILE A 28 -2.75 5.26 -18.88
CA ILE A 28 -2.27 4.49 -17.73
C ILE A 28 -0.87 3.95 -17.99
N THR A 29 -0.56 3.47 -19.20
CA THR A 29 0.79 3.03 -19.55
C THR A 29 1.81 4.17 -19.39
N LYS A 30 1.46 5.41 -19.78
CA LYS A 30 2.34 6.57 -19.58
C LYS A 30 2.59 6.87 -18.11
N ASP A 31 1.58 6.73 -17.25
CA ASP A 31 1.77 6.89 -15.82
C ASP A 31 2.66 5.80 -15.23
N ILE A 32 2.47 4.53 -15.63
CA ILE A 32 3.33 3.42 -15.20
C ILE A 32 4.78 3.69 -15.64
N ASP A 33 4.99 4.14 -16.88
CA ASP A 33 6.31 4.53 -17.40
C ASP A 33 6.94 5.70 -16.65
N PHE A 34 6.12 6.64 -16.18
CA PHE A 34 6.56 7.77 -15.38
C PHE A 34 6.96 7.32 -13.97
N TYR A 35 6.07 6.61 -13.26
CA TYR A 35 6.28 6.23 -11.87
C TYR A 35 7.35 5.15 -11.68
N SER A 36 7.56 4.27 -12.67
CA SER A 36 8.62 3.25 -12.63
C SER A 36 10.04 3.81 -12.73
N ARG A 37 10.21 5.11 -13.03
CA ARG A 37 11.54 5.77 -13.03
C ARG A 37 12.01 6.16 -11.64
N PHE A 38 11.11 6.18 -10.66
CA PHE A 38 11.43 6.51 -9.29
C PHE A 38 11.76 5.23 -8.51
N SER A 39 12.72 5.32 -7.59
CA SER A 39 13.03 4.24 -6.66
C SER A 39 12.07 4.28 -5.47
N PRO A 40 11.55 3.12 -5.02
CA PRO A 40 10.77 3.05 -3.78
C PRO A 40 11.55 3.57 -2.58
N SER A 41 10.87 4.31 -1.69
CA SER A 41 11.47 4.85 -0.47
C SER A 41 11.53 3.77 0.61
N PRO A 42 12.71 3.30 1.05
CA PRO A 42 12.79 2.35 2.14
C PRO A 42 12.44 3.05 3.47
N LEU A 43 11.66 2.35 4.31
CA LEU A 43 11.35 2.78 5.67
C LEU A 43 11.90 1.75 6.65
N SER A 44 12.69 2.19 7.61
CA SER A 44 13.20 1.36 8.70
C SER A 44 12.12 1.12 9.76
N MET A 45 12.30 0.06 10.55
CA MET A 45 11.40 -0.23 11.67
C MET A 45 11.34 0.93 12.68
N LYS A 46 12.48 1.60 12.93
CA LYS A 46 12.54 2.81 13.78
C LYS A 46 11.65 3.93 13.24
N GLN A 47 11.74 4.25 11.94
CA GLN A 47 10.91 5.30 11.34
C GLN A 47 9.41 4.98 11.42
N PHE A 48 9.02 3.72 11.28
CA PHE A 48 7.63 3.31 11.47
C PHE A 48 7.15 3.50 12.91
N LEU A 49 7.98 3.13 13.89
CA LEU A 49 7.65 3.31 15.31
C LEU A 49 7.60 4.79 15.68
N ASP A 50 8.60 5.58 15.31
CA ASP A 50 8.68 7.02 15.57
C ASP A 50 7.48 7.75 14.93
N PHE A 51 7.05 7.35 13.73
CA PHE A 51 5.84 7.87 13.09
C PHE A 51 4.58 7.56 13.90
N GLY A 52 4.47 6.35 14.44
CA GLY A 52 3.31 5.89 15.21
C GLY A 52 3.25 6.41 16.65
N SER A 53 4.38 6.75 17.27
CA SER A 53 4.46 7.13 18.69
C SER A 53 4.37 8.63 18.93
N GLU A 54 5.09 9.45 18.16
CA GLU A 54 5.26 10.87 18.46
C GLU A 54 4.38 11.78 17.58
N ASN A 55 4.03 11.34 16.37
CA ASN A 55 3.43 12.19 15.33
C ASN A 55 2.44 11.45 14.42
N ALA A 56 1.68 10.49 14.95
CA ALA A 56 0.79 9.65 14.16
C ALA A 56 -0.35 10.48 13.55
N CYS A 57 -0.07 11.03 12.37
CA CYS A 57 -0.91 11.98 11.66
C CYS A 57 -1.36 11.33 10.35
N GLU A 58 -2.66 11.07 10.25
CA GLU A 58 -3.25 10.45 9.06
C GLU A 58 -2.97 11.27 7.79
N LYS A 59 -2.89 12.61 7.90
CA LYS A 59 -2.55 13.51 6.78
C LYS A 59 -1.14 13.25 6.24
N THR A 60 -0.16 13.10 7.11
CA THR A 60 1.24 12.83 6.71
C THR A 60 1.36 11.44 6.10
N SER A 61 0.70 10.43 6.69
CA SER A 61 0.64 9.08 6.13
C SER A 61 -0.01 9.09 4.74
N PHE A 62 -1.16 9.76 4.60
CA PHE A 62 -1.85 9.91 3.33
C PHE A 62 -0.98 10.60 2.28
N ALA A 63 -0.33 11.71 2.63
CA ALA A 63 0.53 12.46 1.72
C ALA A 63 1.72 11.63 1.23
N PHE A 64 2.31 10.81 2.10
CA PHE A 64 3.36 9.86 1.73
C PHE A 64 2.81 8.73 0.85
N LEU A 65 1.76 8.02 1.30
CA LEU A 65 1.23 6.83 0.64
C LEU A 65 0.67 7.13 -0.75
N ARG A 66 0.00 8.27 -0.97
CA ARG A 66 -0.53 8.64 -2.30
C ARG A 66 0.58 8.84 -3.36
N GLN A 67 1.82 9.08 -2.93
CA GLN A 67 2.98 9.20 -3.82
C GLN A 67 3.81 7.92 -3.89
N GLU A 68 4.04 7.27 -2.75
CA GLU A 68 4.88 6.08 -2.64
C GLU A 68 4.21 4.83 -3.25
N LEU A 69 2.89 4.66 -3.08
CA LEU A 69 2.18 3.48 -3.58
C LEU A 69 2.20 3.38 -5.12
N PRO A 70 1.93 4.45 -5.90
CA PRO A 70 2.11 4.40 -7.36
C PRO A 70 3.52 4.00 -7.79
N VAL A 71 4.56 4.49 -7.10
CA VAL A 71 5.96 4.15 -7.40
C VAL A 71 6.19 2.64 -7.23
N ARG A 72 5.77 2.07 -6.09
CA ARG A 72 5.94 0.64 -5.82
C ARG A 72 5.17 -0.23 -6.79
N LEU A 73 3.91 0.12 -7.07
CA LEU A 73 3.05 -0.62 -8.00
C LEU A 73 3.62 -0.56 -9.43
N ALA A 74 4.08 0.61 -9.89
CA ALA A 74 4.64 0.75 -11.23
C ALA A 74 5.93 -0.07 -11.42
N ASN A 75 6.82 -0.08 -10.42
CA ASN A 75 8.06 -0.86 -10.47
C ASN A 75 7.77 -2.37 -10.57
N ILE A 76 6.93 -2.92 -9.68
CA ILE A 76 6.61 -4.36 -9.73
C ILE A 76 5.85 -4.74 -11.01
N MET A 77 4.98 -3.86 -11.53
CA MET A 77 4.32 -4.10 -12.82
C MET A 77 5.32 -4.16 -13.99
N LYS A 78 6.38 -3.34 -13.95
CA LYS A 78 7.47 -3.42 -14.93
C LYS A 78 8.26 -4.71 -14.80
N GLU A 79 8.59 -5.13 -13.58
CA GLU A 79 9.28 -6.41 -13.33
C GLU A 79 8.45 -7.61 -13.80
N ILE A 80 7.14 -7.64 -13.51
CA ILE A 80 6.24 -8.69 -13.98
C ILE A 80 6.25 -8.75 -15.51
N ASN A 81 6.24 -7.60 -16.20
CA ASN A 81 6.27 -7.55 -17.67
C ASN A 81 7.60 -7.99 -18.29
N LEU A 82 8.65 -8.18 -17.49
CA LEU A 82 9.94 -8.74 -17.92
C LEU A 82 10.05 -10.25 -17.68
N LEU A 83 9.02 -10.88 -17.10
CA LEU A 83 8.97 -12.32 -16.96
C LEU A 83 8.95 -13.00 -18.35
N PRO A 84 9.48 -14.23 -18.46
CA PRO A 84 9.38 -15.02 -19.69
C PRO A 84 7.94 -15.17 -20.20
N ASP A 85 7.75 -15.14 -21.52
CA ASP A 85 6.45 -15.24 -22.20
C ASP A 85 5.57 -16.40 -21.71
N HIS A 86 6.17 -17.56 -21.43
CA HIS A 86 5.42 -18.73 -20.97
C HIS A 86 4.81 -18.52 -19.58
N LEU A 87 5.46 -17.74 -18.70
CA LEU A 87 4.92 -17.35 -17.39
C LEU A 87 3.85 -16.26 -17.54
N LEU A 88 4.10 -15.26 -18.39
CA LEU A 88 3.15 -14.17 -18.68
C LEU A 88 1.80 -14.68 -19.23
N ARG A 89 1.82 -15.79 -19.98
CA ARG A 89 0.60 -16.41 -20.54
C ARG A 89 -0.21 -17.21 -19.52
N THR A 90 0.34 -17.50 -18.34
CA THR A 90 -0.40 -18.27 -17.33
C THR A 90 -1.60 -17.46 -16.82
N PRO A 91 -2.77 -18.10 -16.59
CA PRO A 91 -3.95 -17.41 -16.08
C PRO A 91 -3.72 -16.68 -14.76
N SER A 92 -2.92 -17.27 -13.86
CA SER A 92 -2.60 -16.69 -12.55
C SER A 92 -1.83 -15.37 -12.67
N VAL A 93 -0.82 -15.30 -13.55
CA VAL A 93 -0.04 -14.07 -13.75
C VAL A 93 -0.91 -12.98 -14.38
N ARG A 94 -1.77 -13.33 -15.35
CA ARG A 94 -2.71 -12.37 -15.95
C ARG A 94 -3.70 -11.81 -14.93
N LEU A 95 -4.18 -12.64 -14.00
CA LEU A 95 -5.06 -12.21 -12.93
C LEU A 95 -4.34 -11.22 -11.99
N VAL A 96 -3.12 -11.54 -11.58
CA VAL A 96 -2.30 -10.66 -10.74
C VAL A 96 -1.99 -9.34 -11.44
N GLN A 97 -1.64 -9.36 -12.73
CA GLN A 97 -1.46 -8.14 -13.53
C GLN A 97 -2.73 -7.27 -13.54
N SER A 98 -3.91 -7.89 -13.65
CA SER A 98 -5.18 -7.16 -13.60
C SER A 98 -5.42 -6.51 -12.24
N TRP A 99 -5.07 -7.18 -11.14
CA TRP A 99 -5.15 -6.61 -9.80
C TRP A 99 -4.19 -5.45 -9.61
N TYR A 100 -2.94 -5.59 -10.02
CA TYR A 100 -1.97 -4.48 -9.95
C TYR A 100 -2.42 -3.28 -10.78
N MET A 101 -2.90 -3.51 -12.01
CA MET A 101 -3.43 -2.44 -12.86
C MET A 101 -4.60 -1.73 -12.19
N GLN A 102 -5.53 -2.49 -11.62
CA GLN A 102 -6.69 -1.92 -10.94
C GLN A 102 -6.26 -1.11 -9.70
N SER A 103 -5.41 -1.69 -8.83
CA SER A 103 -4.90 -0.98 -7.65
C SER A 103 -4.15 0.29 -8.02
N PHE A 104 -3.37 0.28 -9.10
CA PHE A 104 -2.65 1.46 -9.57
C PHE A 104 -3.60 2.58 -10.02
N GLN A 105 -4.65 2.26 -10.78
CA GLN A 105 -5.69 3.22 -11.15
C GLN A 105 -6.37 3.80 -9.91
N ASP A 106 -6.75 2.95 -8.97
CA ASP A 106 -7.49 3.34 -7.77
C ASP A 106 -6.67 4.31 -6.91
N ILE A 107 -5.37 4.07 -6.77
CA ILE A 107 -4.49 4.98 -6.03
C ILE A 107 -4.24 6.28 -6.80
N LEU A 108 -4.11 6.24 -8.14
CA LEU A 108 -3.91 7.44 -8.95
C LEU A 108 -5.07 8.45 -8.83
N GLU A 109 -6.29 8.00 -8.52
CA GLU A 109 -7.43 8.90 -8.23
C GLU A 109 -7.18 9.81 -7.02
N PHE A 110 -6.25 9.45 -6.13
CA PHE A 110 -5.91 10.21 -4.93
C PHE A 110 -4.65 11.07 -5.09
N LYS A 111 -3.96 10.99 -6.24
CA LYS A 111 -2.73 11.73 -6.53
C LYS A 111 -2.87 13.24 -6.29
N GLU A 112 -3.97 13.81 -6.78
CA GLU A 112 -4.23 15.26 -6.75
C GLU A 112 -5.29 15.66 -5.71
N ARG A 113 -5.84 14.71 -4.95
CA ARG A 113 -6.84 15.02 -3.91
C ARG A 113 -6.20 15.75 -2.75
N ASN A 114 -6.92 16.70 -2.16
CA ASN A 114 -6.40 17.53 -1.08
C ASN A 114 -6.23 16.72 0.21
N ALA A 115 -5.01 16.69 0.77
CA ALA A 115 -4.70 16.00 2.03
C ALA A 115 -5.30 16.68 3.28
N ASP A 116 -5.81 17.91 3.15
CA ASP A 116 -6.53 18.59 4.22
C ASP A 116 -8.01 18.20 4.31
N ASP A 117 -8.56 17.57 3.28
CA ASP A 117 -9.91 17.02 3.32
C ASP A 117 -9.89 15.64 3.99
N GLU A 118 -10.33 15.60 5.25
CA GLU A 118 -10.41 14.40 6.08
C GLU A 118 -11.16 13.25 5.37
N LYS A 119 -12.18 13.58 4.56
CA LYS A 119 -12.94 12.59 3.81
C LYS A 119 -12.08 11.84 2.80
N THR A 120 -11.13 12.54 2.15
CA THR A 120 -10.26 11.92 1.14
C THR A 120 -9.29 10.92 1.76
N ILE A 121 -8.89 11.14 3.01
CA ILE A 121 -8.00 10.25 3.77
C ILE A 121 -8.71 8.92 4.04
N TYR A 122 -9.97 8.99 4.48
CA TYR A 122 -10.78 7.80 4.77
C TYR A 122 -11.19 7.00 3.54
N GLU A 123 -11.21 7.64 2.37
CA GLU A 123 -11.52 6.97 1.10
C GLU A 123 -10.31 6.29 0.46
N LEU A 124 -9.08 6.52 0.97
CA LEU A 124 -7.90 5.88 0.42
C LEU A 124 -8.03 4.35 0.56
N PRO A 125 -7.84 3.55 -0.52
CA PRO A 125 -8.08 2.10 -0.50
C PRO A 125 -7.30 1.29 0.54
N VAL A 126 -6.20 1.86 1.07
CA VAL A 126 -5.35 1.24 2.09
C VAL A 126 -5.64 1.74 3.50
N TYR A 127 -6.56 2.69 3.68
CA TYR A 127 -6.92 3.20 4.98
C TYR A 127 -7.65 2.13 5.81
N ASN A 128 -7.24 1.97 7.06
CA ASN A 128 -7.86 1.02 7.99
C ASN A 128 -8.13 1.67 9.35
N LYS A 129 -9.41 1.95 9.62
CA LYS A 129 -9.86 2.56 10.89
C LYS A 129 -9.78 1.63 12.09
N SER A 130 -9.92 0.31 11.91
CA SER A 130 -9.93 -0.66 13.01
C SER A 130 -8.51 -1.00 13.48
N ALA A 131 -7.51 -0.95 12.60
CA ALA A 131 -6.10 -1.06 12.97
C ALA A 131 -5.69 0.04 13.98
N TRP A 132 -6.15 1.29 13.77
CA TRP A 132 -5.90 2.40 14.67
C TRP A 132 -6.50 2.21 16.07
N LYS A 133 -7.74 1.69 16.13
CA LYS A 133 -8.41 1.43 17.42
C LYS A 133 -7.65 0.42 18.25
N HIS A 134 -7.19 -0.69 17.64
CA HIS A 134 -6.41 -1.70 18.36
C HIS A 134 -5.04 -1.18 18.83
N TYR A 135 -4.39 -0.31 18.06
CA TYR A 135 -3.12 0.32 18.48
C TYR A 135 -3.28 1.17 19.76
N LYS A 136 -4.44 1.81 19.94
CA LYS A 136 -4.74 2.65 21.11
C LYS A 136 -5.15 1.84 22.35
N THR A 137 -5.66 0.62 22.17
CA THR A 137 -6.05 -0.26 23.29
C THR A 137 -4.91 -1.13 23.82
N ILE A 138 -3.80 -1.23 23.09
CA ILE A 138 -2.58 -1.88 23.59
C ILE A 138 -1.84 -0.86 24.47
N HIS A 139 -2.34 -0.69 25.70
CA HIS A 139 -1.58 -0.03 26.79
C HIS A 139 -0.46 -0.94 27.33
N GLU A 140 -0.21 -2.09 26.69
CA GLU A 140 0.79 -3.09 27.05
C GLU A 140 1.97 -3.16 26.06
N ALA A 141 2.12 -2.18 25.16
CA ALA A 141 3.28 -2.08 24.26
C ALA A 141 4.45 -1.30 24.88
N ASP A 142 4.31 -0.84 26.13
CA ASP A 142 5.38 -0.17 26.89
C ASP A 142 6.47 -1.17 27.35
N ASP A 143 6.26 -2.47 27.21
CA ASP A 143 7.21 -3.52 27.63
C ASP A 143 8.26 -3.87 26.55
N TRP A 144 8.12 -3.36 25.32
CA TRP A 144 9.02 -3.69 24.20
C TRP A 144 10.19 -2.70 24.04
N CYS A 145 10.22 -1.63 24.84
CA CYS A 145 11.21 -0.55 24.71
C CYS A 145 12.03 -0.30 25.99
N VAL A 146 12.55 -1.37 26.61
CA VAL A 146 13.60 -1.24 27.63
C VAL A 146 14.86 -1.99 27.17
N PRO A 147 15.94 -1.30 26.75
CA PRO A 147 17.26 -1.90 26.72
C PRO A 147 17.61 -2.32 28.14
N SER A 148 17.78 -3.63 28.38
CA SER A 148 18.09 -4.18 29.70
C SER A 148 19.25 -3.39 30.33
N LYS A 149 18.93 -2.64 31.40
CA LYS A 149 19.85 -1.74 32.11
C LYS A 149 20.60 -2.43 33.25
N GLU A 150 21.08 -3.65 33.05
CA GLU A 150 22.03 -4.24 34.01
C GLU A 150 23.23 -4.85 33.28
N PRO A 151 24.47 -4.51 33.69
CA PRO A 151 25.67 -5.17 33.16
C PRO A 151 25.59 -6.67 33.44
N LYS A 152 25.91 -7.49 32.45
CA LYS A 152 26.05 -8.94 32.64
C LYS A 152 27.16 -9.19 33.68
N ASP A 153 26.77 -9.67 34.85
CA ASP A 153 27.72 -10.20 35.82
C ASP A 153 28.36 -11.48 35.26
N MET A 154 29.67 -11.41 35.00
CA MET A 154 30.46 -12.52 34.47
C MET A 154 31.02 -13.45 35.56
N THR A 155 30.74 -13.19 36.84
CA THR A 155 31.25 -14.06 37.93
C THR A 155 30.60 -15.45 37.95
N THR A 156 29.45 -15.64 37.29
CA THR A 156 28.77 -16.96 37.21
C THR A 156 29.41 -17.93 36.20
N TYR A 157 30.38 -17.50 35.39
CA TYR A 157 31.14 -18.40 34.48
C TYR A 157 32.45 -18.94 35.06
N ARG A 158 32.72 -18.68 36.36
CA ARG A 158 33.74 -19.40 37.13
C ARG A 158 33.08 -20.12 38.30
N SER A 159 32.43 -21.24 38.02
CA SER A 159 32.39 -22.38 38.94
C SER A 159 31.92 -23.62 38.19
N PHE A 160 32.85 -24.58 38.19
CA PHE A 160 32.84 -25.95 37.67
C PHE A 160 33.13 -26.13 36.18
#